data_AF-A0A969N908-F1
#
_entry.id   AF-A0A969N908-F1
#
_cell.length_a   1.000
_cell.length_b   1.000
_cell.length_c   1.000
_cell.angle_alpha   90.00
_cell.angle_beta   90.00
_cell.angle_gamma   90.00
#
_symmetry.space_group_name_H-M   'P 1'
#
loop_
_entity.id
_entity.type
_entity.pdbx_description
1 polymer ?
#
loop_
_entity_poly.entity_id
_entity_poly.type
_entity_poly.pdbx_seq_one_letter_code
_entity_poly.pdbx_strand_id
1 'polypeptide(L)'
;MLVPKGTWLTGAIHLKSNVNLNIHQEAEILFSTDTTDYMPLVFSRWEGTEAYNFSSLIYANGQENIAVTGKGMLNGQGHLWHEKYKRMDWRDSLSGVQVIRRMGEQQIPVQERLFGPMKDDILYPSFIHLINCNNILLEGFTINKGPYWTVHPTYSKNLIIRDIRVETFGQANGDGINPDACENVLIEHCILNTGDDALTLKSGRDLEGRLRGKPTENVVIRHCVAEKGHGGVAIGSEMSGGIRNVYVHDCEFKSPLWGIYIKSMRGRGNVVENIWFENIKMDSIQDVAMKLSMYYHDTPVEKLSERTPIFRNIHFSNIDCKFAPTAIEVAGLQEMPISNVTFSNINVHSYLGIQCLFAHSLSFNQINISASKRLLGKFDTCRDITFESLANGDMHDTIFKITNSKKEEFHFGNTTHTDLSKVFFNH
;
A
#
# COMPACT_ATOMS: atom_id res chain seq x y z
N MET A 1 -3.40 31.05 -6.87
CA MET A 1 -3.34 31.75 -5.57
C MET A 1 -1.94 31.56 -5.02
N LEU A 2 -1.23 32.65 -4.71
CA LEU A 2 0.09 32.60 -4.08
C LEU A 2 -0.06 32.73 -2.56
N VAL A 3 0.55 31.83 -1.80
CA VAL A 3 0.77 31.98 -0.37
C VAL A 3 2.20 32.51 -0.19
N PRO A 4 2.36 33.80 0.17
CA PRO A 4 3.68 34.41 0.25
C PRO A 4 4.41 33.96 1.52
N LYS A 5 5.70 34.32 1.63
CA LYS A 5 6.54 34.09 2.81
C LYS A 5 5.80 34.39 4.13
N GLY A 6 5.95 33.49 5.11
CA GLY A 6 5.36 33.62 6.43
C GLY A 6 4.60 32.37 6.87
N THR A 7 4.14 32.37 8.13
CA THR A 7 3.29 31.32 8.68
C THR A 7 1.83 31.77 8.62
N TRP A 8 0.97 30.95 8.01
CA TRP A 8 -0.43 31.25 7.77
C TRP A 8 -1.32 30.23 8.48
N LEU A 9 -1.92 30.64 9.60
CA LEU A 9 -2.89 29.80 10.32
C LEU A 9 -4.22 29.75 9.56
N THR A 10 -4.75 28.54 9.35
CA THR A 10 -6.03 28.37 8.64
C THR A 10 -6.77 27.08 9.05
N GLY A 11 -8.05 27.00 8.72
CA GLY A 11 -8.86 25.78 8.78
C GLY A 11 -8.78 24.98 7.48
N ALA A 12 -9.86 24.31 7.09
CA ALA A 12 -9.89 23.58 5.83
C ALA A 12 -9.78 24.51 4.59
N ILE A 13 -8.95 24.13 3.62
CA ILE A 13 -8.87 24.79 2.30
C ILE A 13 -9.65 23.97 1.28
N HIS A 14 -10.70 24.55 0.71
CA HIS A 14 -11.51 23.90 -0.34
C HIS A 14 -11.09 24.42 -1.71
N LEU A 15 -10.43 23.58 -2.50
CA LEU A 15 -10.02 23.93 -3.86
C LEU A 15 -11.24 23.99 -4.79
N LYS A 16 -11.12 24.81 -5.83
CA LYS A 16 -12.10 24.95 -6.91
C LYS A 16 -11.44 24.70 -8.26
N SER A 17 -12.22 24.38 -9.28
CA SER A 17 -11.68 24.14 -10.62
C SER A 17 -10.81 25.29 -11.10
N ASN A 18 -9.72 24.96 -11.81
CA ASN A 18 -8.76 25.89 -12.39
C ASN A 18 -7.94 26.70 -11.35
N VAL A 19 -7.82 26.21 -10.12
CA VAL A 19 -7.02 26.83 -9.06
C VAL A 19 -5.70 26.08 -8.88
N ASN A 20 -4.60 26.83 -8.93
CA ASN A 20 -3.31 26.41 -8.38
C ASN A 20 -3.06 27.14 -7.05
N LEU A 21 -3.00 26.40 -5.94
CA LEU A 21 -2.49 26.88 -4.64
C LEU A 21 -0.96 26.78 -4.64
N ASN A 22 -0.28 27.89 -4.87
CA ASN A 22 1.17 27.96 -4.95
C ASN A 22 1.78 28.46 -3.62
N ILE A 23 2.64 27.65 -3.01
CA ILE A 23 3.18 27.87 -1.67
C ILE A 23 4.64 28.28 -1.79
N HIS A 24 4.94 29.52 -1.39
CA HIS A 24 6.30 30.04 -1.43
C HIS A 24 7.25 29.18 -0.57
N GLN A 25 8.52 29.06 -0.95
CA GLN A 25 9.50 28.17 -0.26
C GLN A 25 9.72 28.51 1.21
N GLU A 26 9.50 29.76 1.59
CA GLU A 26 9.58 30.25 2.97
C GLU A 26 8.19 30.46 3.60
N ALA A 27 7.15 29.85 3.03
CA ALA A 27 5.81 29.86 3.58
C ALA A 27 5.52 28.53 4.30
N GLU A 28 4.79 28.63 5.41
CA GLU A 28 4.21 27.52 6.12
C GLU A 28 2.70 27.75 6.25
N ILE A 29 1.89 26.84 5.72
CA ILE A 29 0.47 26.79 6.01
C ILE A 29 0.30 25.93 7.25
N LEU A 30 -0.10 26.55 8.35
CA LEU A 30 -0.33 25.89 9.63
C LEU A 30 -1.82 25.61 9.77
N PHE A 31 -2.22 24.34 9.75
CA PHE A 31 -3.63 23.98 9.87
C PHE A 31 -4.06 23.91 11.33
N SER A 32 -5.22 24.48 11.64
CA SER A 32 -5.83 24.46 12.97
C SER A 32 -6.04 23.03 13.49
N THR A 33 -6.04 22.85 14.80
CA THR A 33 -6.40 21.56 15.42
C THR A 33 -7.76 21.61 16.12
N ASP A 34 -8.50 22.70 15.93
CA ASP A 34 -9.90 22.80 16.31
C ASP A 34 -10.75 22.07 15.26
N THR A 35 -11.45 21.02 15.67
CA THR A 35 -12.32 20.23 14.79
C THR A 35 -13.46 21.06 14.18
N THR A 36 -13.84 22.18 14.80
CA THR A 36 -14.90 23.05 14.29
C THR A 36 -14.50 23.78 13.01
N ASP A 37 -13.20 23.97 12.76
CA ASP A 37 -12.65 24.55 11.53
C ASP A 37 -12.74 23.61 10.31
N TYR A 38 -13.21 22.37 10.53
CA TYR A 38 -13.41 21.33 9.52
C TYR A 38 -14.88 20.99 9.32
N MET A 39 -15.77 21.82 9.85
CA MET A 39 -17.22 21.76 9.63
C MET A 39 -17.65 22.73 8.51
N PRO A 40 -18.78 22.47 7.81
CA PRO A 40 -19.69 21.34 7.97
C PRO A 40 -19.07 20.01 7.47
N LEU A 41 -19.73 18.90 7.80
CA LEU A 41 -19.33 17.59 7.28
C LEU A 41 -19.39 17.57 5.75
N VAL A 42 -18.42 16.91 5.15
CA VAL A 42 -18.31 16.74 3.70
C VAL A 42 -18.26 15.27 3.35
N PHE A 43 -18.60 14.96 2.10
CA PHE A 43 -18.40 13.62 1.57
C PHE A 43 -16.91 13.24 1.65
N SER A 44 -16.63 12.06 2.18
CA SER A 44 -15.30 11.50 2.32
C SER A 44 -15.36 9.97 2.18
N ARG A 45 -14.18 9.36 2.26
CA ARG A 45 -13.99 7.92 2.29
C ARG A 45 -12.95 7.60 3.34
N TRP A 46 -13.31 6.79 4.31
CA TRP A 46 -12.46 6.44 5.45
C TRP A 46 -12.22 4.93 5.45
N GLU A 47 -10.95 4.52 5.37
CA GLU A 47 -10.53 3.12 5.16
C GLU A 47 -11.32 2.36 4.08
N GLY A 48 -11.57 3.03 2.95
CA GLY A 48 -12.27 2.44 1.81
C GLY A 48 -13.80 2.41 1.90
N THR A 49 -14.41 3.00 2.93
CA THR A 49 -15.87 3.13 3.08
C THR A 49 -16.32 4.60 3.03
N GLU A 50 -17.34 4.90 2.24
CA GLU A 50 -17.91 6.24 2.04
C GLU A 50 -18.73 6.71 3.25
N ALA A 51 -18.60 7.99 3.59
CA ALA A 51 -19.35 8.64 4.66
C ALA A 51 -19.35 10.17 4.51
N TYR A 52 -20.13 10.86 5.34
CA TYR A 52 -19.91 12.28 5.61
C TYR A 52 -19.11 12.42 6.90
N ASN A 53 -18.00 13.15 6.84
CA ASN A 53 -17.08 13.33 7.96
C ASN A 53 -16.50 14.76 7.96
N PHE A 54 -15.68 15.11 8.96
CA PHE A 54 -14.90 16.34 8.95
C PHE A 54 -14.19 16.54 7.60
N SER A 55 -14.11 17.80 7.18
CA SER A 55 -13.34 18.17 6.00
C SER A 55 -11.86 17.82 6.16
N SER A 56 -11.24 17.38 5.07
CA SER A 56 -9.78 17.26 5.00
C SER A 56 -9.11 18.62 4.99
N LEU A 57 -7.85 18.69 5.42
CA LEU A 57 -7.13 19.95 5.55
C LEU A 57 -7.06 20.70 4.21
N ILE A 58 -6.83 19.95 3.13
CA ILE A 58 -7.04 20.39 1.76
C ILE A 58 -8.05 19.45 1.11
N TYR A 59 -9.15 19.99 0.62
CA TYR A 59 -10.28 19.22 0.11
C TYR A 59 -10.72 19.70 -1.27
N ALA A 60 -11.11 18.76 -2.12
CA ALA A 60 -11.83 19.03 -3.35
C ALA A 60 -12.79 17.87 -3.65
N ASN A 61 -13.98 18.17 -4.16
CA ASN A 61 -14.89 17.15 -4.69
C ASN A 61 -15.52 17.63 -6.00
N GLY A 62 -15.37 16.83 -7.06
CA GLY A 62 -15.91 17.16 -8.38
C GLY A 62 -15.27 18.38 -9.04
N GLN A 63 -13.97 18.62 -8.78
CA GLN A 63 -13.23 19.76 -9.33
C GLN A 63 -12.28 19.32 -10.45
N GLU A 64 -11.97 20.24 -11.36
CA GLU A 64 -11.13 19.98 -12.53
C GLU A 64 -9.97 20.97 -12.65
N ASN A 65 -8.82 20.51 -13.16
CA ASN A 65 -7.63 21.34 -13.36
C ASN A 65 -7.17 22.02 -12.07
N ILE A 66 -6.96 21.23 -11.02
CA ILE A 66 -6.52 21.71 -9.71
C ILE A 66 -5.05 21.41 -9.47
N ALA A 67 -4.38 22.33 -8.78
CA ALA A 67 -2.99 22.13 -8.40
C ALA A 67 -2.68 22.63 -6.98
N VAL A 68 -1.77 21.94 -6.31
CA VAL A 68 -1.05 22.44 -5.13
C VAL A 68 0.43 22.35 -5.45
N THR A 69 1.11 23.49 -5.48
CA THR A 69 2.49 23.58 -5.98
C THR A 69 3.37 24.43 -5.07
N GLY A 70 4.67 24.40 -5.29
CA GLY A 70 5.64 25.26 -4.61
C GLY A 70 6.38 24.54 -3.51
N LYS A 71 7.42 25.16 -2.95
CA LYS A 71 8.40 24.49 -2.07
C LYS A 71 8.17 24.73 -0.57
N GLY A 72 7.03 25.32 -0.22
CA GLY A 72 6.70 25.61 1.17
C GLY A 72 6.24 24.37 1.96
N MET A 73 5.88 24.62 3.21
CA MET A 73 5.45 23.60 4.16
C MET A 73 3.93 23.61 4.35
N LEU A 74 3.34 22.41 4.35
CA LEU A 74 1.98 22.15 4.81
C LEU A 74 2.08 21.43 6.16
N ASN A 75 1.70 22.10 7.25
CA ASN A 75 1.85 21.58 8.61
C ASN A 75 0.49 21.30 9.25
N GLY A 76 0.16 20.02 9.42
CA GLY A 76 -1.11 19.56 9.97
C GLY A 76 -1.12 19.43 11.49
N GLN A 77 0.02 19.67 12.15
CA GLN A 77 0.19 19.54 13.60
C GLN A 77 -0.22 18.17 14.16
N GLY A 78 0.04 17.07 13.42
CA GLY A 78 -0.44 15.70 13.72
C GLY A 78 -0.33 15.23 15.18
N HIS A 79 0.74 15.61 15.90
CA HIS A 79 0.90 15.26 17.32
C HIS A 79 -0.27 15.70 18.21
N LEU A 80 -0.85 16.88 17.97
CA LEU A 80 -1.99 17.39 18.74
C LEU A 80 -3.27 16.62 18.46
N TRP A 81 -3.42 16.07 17.26
CA TRP A 81 -4.53 15.18 16.93
C TRP A 81 -4.43 13.91 17.76
N HIS A 82 -3.27 13.23 17.75
CA HIS A 82 -3.11 11.97 18.47
C HIS A 82 -3.05 12.12 20.01
N GLU A 83 -2.61 13.27 20.54
CA GLU A 83 -2.62 13.53 21.98
C GLU A 83 -4.03 13.78 22.53
N LYS A 84 -4.89 14.47 21.78
CA LYS A 84 -6.28 14.76 22.19
C LYS A 84 -7.11 13.50 22.36
N TYR A 85 -6.81 12.44 21.62
CA TYR A 85 -7.59 11.21 21.63
C TYR A 85 -6.68 9.99 21.87
N LYS A 86 -6.22 9.85 23.12
CA LYS A 86 -5.51 8.65 23.58
C LYS A 86 -6.43 7.44 23.55
N ARG A 87 -6.08 6.48 22.68
CA ARG A 87 -6.47 5.06 22.69
C ARG A 87 -7.98 4.79 22.81
N MET A 88 -8.70 5.06 21.74
CA MET A 88 -9.88 4.24 21.44
C MET A 88 -9.38 2.89 20.93
N ASP A 89 -9.82 1.79 21.54
CA ASP A 89 -9.51 0.46 21.00
C ASP A 89 -10.31 0.30 19.71
N TRP A 90 -9.63 0.29 18.56
CA TRP A 90 -10.28 0.07 17.26
C TRP A 90 -10.97 -1.30 17.16
N ARG A 91 -10.68 -2.22 18.10
CA ARG A 91 -11.35 -3.52 18.23
C ARG A 91 -12.67 -3.43 19.00
N ASP A 92 -12.93 -2.31 19.67
CA ASP A 92 -14.24 -2.07 20.25
C ASP A 92 -15.28 -2.02 19.11
N SER A 93 -16.28 -2.88 19.23
CA SER A 93 -17.41 -2.98 18.29
C SER A 93 -18.19 -1.68 18.12
N LEU A 94 -18.10 -0.79 19.11
CA LEU A 94 -18.71 0.54 19.12
C LEU A 94 -17.76 1.65 18.66
N SER A 95 -16.49 1.35 18.34
CA SER A 95 -15.61 2.36 17.78
C SER A 95 -16.08 2.79 16.39
N GLY A 96 -15.94 4.07 16.07
CA GLY A 96 -16.27 4.63 14.74
C GLY A 96 -15.70 3.82 13.58
N VAL A 97 -14.52 3.22 13.75
CA VAL A 97 -13.89 2.30 12.78
C VAL A 97 -14.75 1.08 12.48
N GLN A 98 -15.27 0.40 13.51
CA GLN A 98 -16.14 -0.75 13.32
C GLN A 98 -17.54 -0.34 12.85
N VAL A 99 -18.03 0.81 13.31
CA VAL A 99 -19.33 1.35 12.88
C VAL A 99 -19.34 1.65 11.39
N ILE A 100 -18.37 2.42 10.87
CA ILE A 100 -18.32 2.75 9.44
C ILE A 100 -18.17 1.50 8.58
N ARG A 101 -17.31 0.55 8.97
CA ARG A 101 -17.13 -0.72 8.26
C ARG A 101 -18.44 -1.53 8.20
N ARG A 102 -19.18 -1.59 9.31
CA ARG A 102 -20.49 -2.25 9.37
C ARG A 102 -21.54 -1.55 8.50
N MET A 103 -21.60 -0.22 8.52
CA MET A 103 -22.49 0.56 7.66
C MET A 103 -22.21 0.30 6.17
N GLY A 104 -20.93 0.19 5.80
CA GLY A 104 -20.50 -0.21 4.46
C GLY A 104 -20.99 -1.62 4.08
N GLU A 105 -20.79 -2.61 4.94
CA GLU A 105 -21.26 -3.99 4.68
C GLU A 105 -22.80 -4.08 4.66
N GLN A 106 -23.51 -3.25 5.42
CA GLN A 106 -24.97 -3.20 5.44
C GLN A 106 -25.59 -2.34 4.33
N GLN A 107 -24.76 -1.65 3.53
CA GLN A 107 -25.22 -0.73 2.48
C GLN A 107 -26.16 0.37 3.01
N ILE A 108 -25.92 0.85 4.24
CA ILE A 108 -26.63 2.02 4.77
C ILE A 108 -26.43 3.20 3.80
N PRO A 109 -27.44 4.00 3.44
CA PRO A 109 -27.26 5.14 2.55
C PRO A 109 -26.17 6.09 3.06
N VAL A 110 -25.28 6.55 2.18
CA VAL A 110 -24.11 7.37 2.57
C VAL A 110 -24.52 8.65 3.30
N GLN A 111 -25.66 9.24 2.94
CA GLN A 111 -26.20 10.44 3.56
C GLN A 111 -26.59 10.24 5.03
N GLU A 112 -26.78 8.99 5.47
CA GLU A 112 -27.08 8.63 6.86
C GLU A 112 -25.80 8.29 7.66
N ARG A 113 -24.65 8.18 7.00
CA ARG A 113 -23.36 7.84 7.60
C ARG A 113 -22.63 9.11 8.05
N LEU A 114 -23.16 9.75 9.09
CA LEU A 114 -22.65 11.02 9.60
C LEU A 114 -21.65 10.78 10.73
N PHE A 115 -20.38 11.06 10.48
CA PHE A 115 -19.28 11.04 11.46
C PHE A 115 -18.83 12.47 11.74
N GLY A 116 -18.33 12.77 12.94
CA GLY A 116 -18.02 14.13 13.36
C GLY A 116 -17.85 14.27 14.87
N PRO A 117 -18.27 15.39 15.51
CA PRO A 117 -18.00 15.67 16.93
C PRO A 117 -18.84 14.84 17.92
N MET A 118 -19.50 13.76 17.48
CA MET A 118 -20.14 12.84 18.40
C MET A 118 -19.04 12.13 19.21
N LYS A 119 -19.16 12.24 20.54
CA LYS A 119 -18.06 12.28 21.52
C LYS A 119 -17.16 11.03 21.57
N ASP A 120 -17.56 9.94 20.91
CA ASP A 120 -16.94 8.63 21.02
C ASP A 120 -16.64 7.96 19.65
N ASP A 121 -16.78 8.67 18.51
CA ASP A 121 -16.71 8.09 17.15
C ASP A 121 -15.88 8.92 16.14
N ILE A 122 -14.84 9.62 16.61
CA ILE A 122 -14.07 10.52 15.73
C ILE A 122 -13.22 9.71 14.75
N LEU A 123 -13.64 9.76 13.49
CA LEU A 123 -12.84 9.37 12.34
C LEU A 123 -12.01 10.57 11.91
N TYR A 124 -10.69 10.50 12.04
CA TYR A 124 -9.84 11.60 11.60
C TYR A 124 -9.92 11.80 10.07
N PRO A 125 -9.99 13.06 9.60
CA PRO A 125 -9.96 13.34 8.17
C PRO A 125 -8.56 13.10 7.60
N SER A 126 -8.45 12.94 6.28
CA SER A 126 -7.15 12.91 5.59
C SER A 126 -6.52 14.32 5.57
N PHE A 127 -5.22 14.41 5.26
CA PHE A 127 -4.57 15.70 5.04
C PHE A 127 -5.07 16.33 3.73
N ILE A 128 -4.80 15.68 2.60
CA ILE A 128 -5.26 16.08 1.27
C ILE A 128 -6.24 15.03 0.75
N HIS A 129 -7.50 15.41 0.51
CA HIS A 129 -8.52 14.51 -0.04
C HIS A 129 -9.15 15.11 -1.30
N LEU A 130 -8.80 14.54 -2.46
CA LEU A 130 -9.26 14.99 -3.76
C LEU A 130 -10.19 13.93 -4.36
N ILE A 131 -11.48 14.20 -4.34
CA ILE A 131 -12.52 13.21 -4.61
C ILE A 131 -13.21 13.51 -5.93
N ASN A 132 -13.43 12.52 -6.80
CA ASN A 132 -14.08 12.71 -8.10
C ASN A 132 -13.46 13.87 -8.92
N CYS A 133 -12.16 14.10 -8.78
CA CYS A 133 -11.46 15.21 -9.43
C CYS A 133 -10.77 14.74 -10.71
N ASN A 134 -10.51 15.67 -11.63
CA ASN A 134 -9.86 15.38 -12.90
C ASN A 134 -8.74 16.40 -13.19
N ASN A 135 -7.62 15.94 -13.75
CA ASN A 135 -6.44 16.75 -14.05
C ASN A 135 -5.88 17.42 -12.79
N ILE A 136 -5.06 16.68 -12.05
CA ILE A 136 -4.54 17.06 -10.73
C ILE A 136 -3.03 17.13 -10.76
N LEU A 137 -2.46 18.22 -10.23
CA LEU A 137 -1.02 18.36 -10.00
C LEU A 137 -0.72 18.64 -8.53
N LEU A 138 0.07 17.76 -7.90
CA LEU A 138 0.67 17.99 -6.58
C LEU A 138 2.19 18.03 -6.74
N GLU A 139 2.82 19.17 -6.46
CA GLU A 139 4.23 19.37 -6.82
C GLU A 139 5.04 20.16 -5.79
N GLY A 140 6.20 19.61 -5.39
CA GLY A 140 7.31 20.36 -4.80
C GLY A 140 7.24 20.66 -3.30
N PHE A 141 6.06 20.55 -2.67
CA PHE A 141 5.87 20.97 -1.27
C PHE A 141 6.29 19.88 -0.29
N THR A 142 6.48 20.26 0.97
CA THR A 142 6.65 19.32 2.08
C THR A 142 5.39 19.25 2.92
N ILE A 143 4.95 18.05 3.29
CA ILE A 143 3.92 17.83 4.29
C ILE A 143 4.56 17.36 5.58
N ASN A 144 4.25 18.04 6.68
CA ASN A 144 4.62 17.63 8.02
C ASN A 144 3.37 17.28 8.84
N LYS A 145 3.23 15.98 9.16
CA LYS A 145 2.27 15.36 10.09
C LYS A 145 0.82 15.85 10.00
N GLY A 146 -0.08 14.94 9.69
CA GLY A 146 -1.53 15.20 9.61
C GLY A 146 -2.34 14.48 10.68
N PRO A 147 -3.68 14.62 10.61
CA PRO A 147 -4.60 13.86 11.44
C PRO A 147 -4.68 12.35 11.10
N TYR A 148 -4.45 11.97 9.84
CA TYR A 148 -4.62 10.60 9.33
C TYR A 148 -3.77 10.41 8.05
N TRP A 149 -4.25 9.66 7.06
CA TRP A 149 -3.66 9.51 5.72
C TRP A 149 -3.32 10.85 5.08
N THR A 150 -2.18 10.91 4.40
CA THR A 150 -1.62 12.18 3.95
C THR A 150 -2.16 12.62 2.59
N VAL A 151 -1.75 11.97 1.49
CA VAL A 151 -2.23 12.32 0.15
C VAL A 151 -3.21 11.26 -0.32
N HIS A 152 -4.50 11.56 -0.34
CA HIS A 152 -5.57 10.59 -0.56
C HIS A 152 -6.49 11.05 -1.70
N PRO A 153 -6.11 10.89 -2.98
CA PRO A 153 -7.05 11.04 -4.07
C PRO A 153 -7.99 9.84 -4.12
N THR A 154 -9.28 10.09 -4.33
CA THR A 154 -10.31 9.05 -4.45
C THR A 154 -11.16 9.27 -5.69
N TYR A 155 -11.46 8.22 -6.47
CA TYR A 155 -12.30 8.30 -7.68
C TYR A 155 -11.81 9.30 -8.73
N SER A 156 -10.54 9.70 -8.65
CA SER A 156 -9.98 10.80 -9.43
C SER A 156 -9.20 10.27 -10.63
N LYS A 157 -9.03 11.12 -11.65
CA LYS A 157 -8.34 10.77 -12.89
C LYS A 157 -7.26 11.78 -13.27
N ASN A 158 -6.25 11.31 -13.99
CA ASN A 158 -5.15 12.12 -14.53
C ASN A 158 -4.40 12.87 -13.42
N LEU A 159 -3.64 12.11 -12.62
CA LEU A 159 -2.91 12.61 -11.46
C LEU A 159 -1.42 12.64 -11.71
N ILE A 160 -0.78 13.77 -11.41
CA ILE A 160 0.67 13.88 -11.30
C ILE A 160 0.99 14.31 -9.87
N ILE A 161 1.73 13.47 -9.15
CA ILE A 161 2.24 13.75 -7.81
C ILE A 161 3.76 13.66 -7.91
N ARG A 162 4.45 14.79 -7.83
CA ARG A 162 5.88 14.85 -8.08
C ARG A 162 6.64 15.72 -7.11
N ASP A 163 7.88 15.34 -6.83
CA ASP A 163 8.83 16.18 -6.08
C ASP A 163 8.32 16.60 -4.68
N ILE A 164 7.36 15.87 -4.09
CA ILE A 164 6.85 16.16 -2.74
C ILE A 164 7.66 15.39 -1.68
N ARG A 165 7.72 15.96 -0.48
CA ARG A 165 8.25 15.27 0.71
C ARG A 165 7.14 15.06 1.74
N VAL A 166 7.03 13.84 2.27
CA VAL A 166 6.08 13.53 3.35
C VAL A 166 6.83 13.12 4.61
N GLU A 167 6.55 13.82 5.71
CA GLU A 167 7.12 13.61 7.04
C GLU A 167 6.01 13.25 8.03
N THR A 168 5.79 11.95 8.20
CA THR A 168 4.78 11.42 9.14
C THR A 168 5.32 10.32 10.05
N PHE A 169 6.64 10.06 10.03
CA PHE A 169 7.23 9.03 10.90
C PHE A 169 6.84 9.20 12.38
N GLY A 170 6.46 8.09 12.99
CA GLY A 170 5.93 8.02 14.36
C GLY A 170 4.44 8.35 14.50
N GLN A 171 3.73 8.63 13.41
CA GLN A 171 2.28 8.85 13.38
C GLN A 171 1.53 7.56 13.05
N ALA A 172 0.52 7.20 13.85
CA ALA A 172 -0.38 6.10 13.50
C ALA A 172 -1.22 6.47 12.27
N ASN A 173 -1.38 5.52 11.33
CA ASN A 173 -2.03 5.77 10.04
C ASN A 173 -1.46 6.99 9.29
N GLY A 174 -0.16 7.26 9.50
CA GLY A 174 0.58 8.29 8.80
C GLY A 174 1.04 7.82 7.43
N ASP A 175 0.14 7.26 6.63
CA ASP A 175 0.41 6.80 5.26
C ASP A 175 0.85 7.98 4.38
N GLY A 176 1.70 7.72 3.38
CA GLY A 176 2.17 8.74 2.44
C GLY A 176 1.14 9.04 1.35
N ILE A 177 1.28 8.40 0.19
CA ILE A 177 0.45 8.66 -1.00
C ILE A 177 -0.46 7.46 -1.26
N ASN A 178 -1.77 7.70 -1.34
CA ASN A 178 -2.83 6.69 -1.29
C ASN A 178 -3.88 6.88 -2.40
N PRO A 179 -3.59 6.64 -3.70
CA PRO A 179 -4.63 6.58 -4.72
C PRO A 179 -5.63 5.46 -4.42
N ASP A 180 -6.90 5.85 -4.26
CA ASP A 180 -8.01 4.96 -3.97
C ASP A 180 -9.06 5.02 -5.08
N ALA A 181 -9.22 3.93 -5.82
CA ALA A 181 -10.06 3.86 -7.02
C ALA A 181 -9.77 4.98 -8.05
N CYS A 182 -8.49 5.22 -8.34
CA CYS A 182 -8.02 6.27 -9.26
C CYS A 182 -7.55 5.72 -10.61
N GLU A 183 -7.60 6.54 -11.65
CA GLU A 183 -7.20 6.16 -13.01
C GLU A 183 -6.13 7.10 -13.56
N ASN A 184 -5.12 6.56 -14.26
CA ASN A 184 -4.05 7.33 -14.90
C ASN A 184 -3.27 8.18 -13.88
N VAL A 185 -2.41 7.52 -13.13
CA VAL A 185 -1.66 8.11 -12.01
C VAL A 185 -0.17 8.03 -12.26
N LEU A 186 0.53 9.16 -12.13
CA LEU A 186 1.99 9.25 -12.09
C LEU A 186 2.43 9.76 -10.71
N ILE A 187 3.28 8.98 -10.03
CA ILE A 187 3.98 9.37 -8.81
C ILE A 187 5.48 9.34 -9.09
N GLU A 188 6.17 10.46 -8.97
CA GLU A 188 7.61 10.50 -9.26
C GLU A 188 8.44 11.43 -8.38
N HIS A 189 9.70 11.08 -8.10
CA HIS A 189 10.64 11.95 -7.36
C HIS A 189 10.17 12.32 -5.94
N CYS A 190 9.27 11.55 -5.35
CA CYS A 190 8.77 11.79 -3.99
C CYS A 190 9.71 11.15 -2.95
N ILE A 191 9.87 11.81 -1.80
CA ILE A 191 10.59 11.25 -0.65
C ILE A 191 9.63 11.11 0.53
N LEU A 192 9.47 9.89 1.02
CA LEU A 192 8.45 9.55 1.99
C LEU A 192 9.09 8.93 3.24
N ASN A 193 8.94 9.62 4.37
CA ASN A 193 9.36 9.17 5.69
C ASN A 193 8.10 9.02 6.56
N THR A 194 7.46 7.85 6.47
CA THR A 194 6.08 7.68 6.92
C THR A 194 5.94 6.91 8.21
N GLY A 195 4.82 7.15 8.91
CA GLY A 195 4.44 6.42 10.11
C GLY A 195 3.76 5.08 9.81
N ASP A 196 3.19 4.95 8.61
CA ASP A 196 2.59 3.72 8.06
C ASP A 196 3.14 3.49 6.64
N ASP A 197 2.38 2.88 5.73
CA ASP A 197 2.81 2.64 4.35
C ASP A 197 3.23 3.93 3.60
N ALA A 198 4.35 3.88 2.88
CA ALA A 198 4.89 5.05 2.16
C ALA A 198 4.06 5.33 0.89
N LEU A 199 4.03 4.38 -0.04
CA LEU A 199 3.21 4.41 -1.24
C LEU A 199 2.15 3.33 -1.12
N THR A 200 0.87 3.67 -1.29
CA THR A 200 -0.21 2.69 -1.27
C THR A 200 -1.07 2.77 -2.52
N LEU A 201 -1.69 1.65 -2.91
CA LEU A 201 -2.78 1.63 -3.88
C LEU A 201 -3.99 0.92 -3.26
N LYS A 202 -5.16 1.54 -3.36
CA LYS A 202 -6.43 1.05 -2.80
C LYS A 202 -7.56 1.17 -3.82
N SER A 203 -8.68 0.52 -3.58
CA SER A 203 -9.89 0.61 -4.41
C SER A 203 -11.16 0.29 -3.62
N GLY A 204 -11.20 0.70 -2.36
CA GLY A 204 -12.34 0.45 -1.48
C GLY A 204 -12.36 -0.88 -0.76
N ARG A 205 -13.33 -1.00 0.14
CA ARG A 205 -13.42 -2.09 1.12
C ARG A 205 -14.69 -2.90 0.98
N ASP A 206 -14.52 -4.23 1.04
CA ASP A 206 -15.55 -5.26 1.23
C ASP A 206 -16.74 -5.10 0.27
N LEU A 207 -17.97 -5.31 0.74
CA LEU A 207 -19.17 -5.26 -0.11
C LEU A 207 -19.31 -3.92 -0.83
N GLU A 208 -19.08 -2.80 -0.13
CA GLU A 208 -19.20 -1.49 -0.77
C GLU A 208 -18.17 -1.29 -1.88
N GLY A 209 -16.90 -1.64 -1.65
CA GLY A 209 -15.86 -1.57 -2.67
C GLY A 209 -16.21 -2.42 -3.90
N ARG A 210 -16.73 -3.64 -3.69
CA ARG A 210 -17.19 -4.50 -4.78
C ARG A 210 -18.35 -3.89 -5.57
N LEU A 211 -19.35 -3.35 -4.88
CA LEU A 211 -20.53 -2.75 -5.52
C LEU A 211 -20.19 -1.45 -6.24
N ARG A 212 -19.24 -0.66 -5.73
CA ARG A 212 -18.72 0.52 -6.44
C ARG A 212 -17.97 0.11 -7.70
N GLY A 213 -17.22 -1.00 -7.66
CA GLY A 213 -16.62 -1.62 -8.84
C GLY A 213 -15.63 -0.71 -9.60
N LYS A 214 -15.01 0.23 -8.89
CA LYS A 214 -14.03 1.18 -9.44
C LYS A 214 -12.62 0.74 -9.07
N PRO A 215 -11.79 0.29 -10.01
CA PRO A 215 -10.42 -0.10 -9.71
C PRO A 215 -9.52 1.11 -9.51
N THR A 216 -8.34 0.87 -8.92
CA THR A 216 -7.18 1.72 -9.19
C THR A 216 -6.42 1.14 -10.36
N GLU A 217 -6.27 1.89 -11.45
CA GLU A 217 -5.67 1.38 -12.67
C GLU A 217 -4.83 2.39 -13.47
N ASN A 218 -3.89 1.87 -14.24
CA ASN A 218 -2.92 2.63 -15.04
C ASN A 218 -2.08 3.55 -14.16
N VAL A 219 -1.24 2.93 -13.32
CA VAL A 219 -0.41 3.63 -12.34
C VAL A 219 1.07 3.45 -12.66
N VAL A 220 1.82 4.54 -12.68
CA VAL A 220 3.28 4.54 -12.74
C VAL A 220 3.83 5.20 -11.48
N ILE A 221 4.72 4.49 -10.79
CA ILE A 221 5.47 4.98 -9.64
C ILE A 221 6.95 4.88 -9.98
N ARG A 222 7.69 5.99 -9.95
CA ARG A 222 9.12 5.94 -10.30
C ARG A 222 10.00 6.90 -9.53
N HIS A 223 11.28 6.56 -9.39
CA HIS A 223 12.29 7.46 -8.82
C HIS A 223 11.90 7.99 -7.43
N CYS A 224 11.15 7.21 -6.65
CA CYS A 224 10.70 7.56 -5.31
C CYS A 224 11.59 6.90 -4.26
N VAL A 225 11.66 7.52 -3.09
CA VAL A 225 12.42 7.01 -1.94
C VAL A 225 11.48 6.81 -0.76
N ALA A 226 11.37 5.57 -0.28
CA ALA A 226 10.73 5.27 1.00
C ALA A 226 11.83 5.14 2.07
N GLU A 227 11.94 6.14 2.94
CA GLU A 227 12.96 6.15 4.00
C GLU A 227 12.59 5.21 5.15
N LYS A 228 11.34 5.34 5.61
CA LYS A 228 10.68 4.52 6.63
C LYS A 228 9.22 4.32 6.26
N GLY A 229 8.56 3.37 6.91
CA GLY A 229 7.14 3.09 6.76
C GLY A 229 6.81 1.62 7.02
N HIS A 230 5.55 1.25 6.89
CA HIS A 230 5.14 -0.17 6.91
C HIS A 230 5.50 -0.84 5.58
N GLY A 231 4.91 -0.43 4.47
CA GLY A 231 5.37 -0.81 3.12
C GLY A 231 6.19 0.28 2.45
N GLY A 232 7.28 -0.08 1.75
CA GLY A 232 7.90 0.81 0.76
C GLY A 232 6.92 1.12 -0.37
N VAL A 233 6.34 0.05 -0.92
CA VAL A 233 5.08 0.09 -1.68
C VAL A 233 4.13 -0.98 -1.14
N ALA A 234 2.89 -0.58 -0.84
CA ALA A 234 1.82 -1.45 -0.40
C ALA A 234 0.63 -1.43 -1.39
N ILE A 235 0.06 -2.59 -1.69
CA ILE A 235 -1.15 -2.69 -2.52
C ILE A 235 -2.24 -3.37 -1.67
N GLY A 236 -3.31 -2.65 -1.35
CA GLY A 236 -4.37 -3.07 -0.43
C GLY A 236 -4.28 -2.44 0.98
N SER A 237 -4.97 -2.98 2.00
CA SER A 237 -5.83 -4.18 1.95
C SER A 237 -7.19 -3.91 1.33
N GLU A 238 -7.59 -2.65 1.25
CA GLU A 238 -8.81 -2.17 0.61
C GLU A 238 -8.64 -2.23 -0.91
N MET A 239 -8.82 -3.41 -1.50
CA MET A 239 -8.66 -3.64 -2.95
C MET A 239 -9.94 -4.16 -3.63
N SER A 240 -11.10 -3.98 -2.98
CA SER A 240 -12.36 -4.61 -3.38
C SER A 240 -12.94 -4.10 -4.70
N GLY A 241 -12.52 -2.92 -5.17
CA GLY A 241 -12.81 -2.43 -6.52
C GLY A 241 -11.88 -2.98 -7.60
N GLY A 242 -10.80 -3.68 -7.22
CA GLY A 242 -9.75 -4.18 -8.09
C GLY A 242 -8.54 -3.23 -8.19
N ILE A 243 -7.35 -3.76 -8.48
CA ILE A 243 -6.15 -2.97 -8.74
C ILE A 243 -5.40 -3.60 -9.92
N ARG A 244 -5.09 -2.82 -10.96
CA ARG A 244 -4.44 -3.39 -12.15
C ARG A 244 -3.62 -2.41 -12.97
N ASN A 245 -2.72 -2.96 -13.78
CA ASN A 245 -1.84 -2.19 -14.68
C ASN A 245 -1.00 -1.18 -13.88
N VAL A 246 -0.14 -1.70 -13.01
CA VAL A 246 0.72 -0.91 -12.13
C VAL A 246 2.17 -1.19 -12.46
N TYR A 247 2.96 -0.15 -12.72
CA TYR A 247 4.40 -0.25 -12.94
C TYR A 247 5.15 0.60 -11.91
N VAL A 248 5.96 -0.06 -11.08
CA VAL A 248 6.80 0.56 -10.06
C VAL A 248 8.25 0.34 -10.45
N HIS A 249 9.01 1.42 -10.71
CA HIS A 249 10.39 1.26 -11.15
C HIS A 249 11.37 2.32 -10.65
N ASP A 250 12.66 1.94 -10.58
CA ASP A 250 13.76 2.85 -10.21
C ASP A 250 13.55 3.52 -8.83
N CYS A 251 13.03 2.78 -7.85
CA CYS A 251 12.77 3.27 -6.49
C CYS A 251 13.79 2.72 -5.48
N GLU A 252 13.94 3.45 -4.37
CA GLU A 252 14.81 3.06 -3.25
C GLU A 252 14.01 2.92 -1.94
N PHE A 253 14.10 1.77 -1.29
CA PHE A 253 13.46 1.49 0.00
C PHE A 253 14.52 1.28 1.07
N LYS A 254 14.70 2.29 1.94
CA LYS A 254 15.80 2.29 2.91
C LYS A 254 15.52 1.38 4.09
N SER A 255 14.42 1.60 4.81
CA SER A 255 14.12 0.83 6.02
C SER A 255 12.63 0.64 6.38
N PRO A 256 11.72 0.44 5.39
CA PRO A 256 10.34 0.08 5.74
C PRO A 256 10.28 -1.34 6.36
N LEU A 257 9.17 -1.64 7.03
CA LEU A 257 8.92 -2.96 7.60
C LEU A 257 8.89 -4.04 6.51
N TRP A 258 8.14 -3.81 5.45
CA TRP A 258 8.09 -4.61 4.24
C TRP A 258 8.58 -3.77 3.06
N GLY A 259 9.41 -4.35 2.18
CA GLY A 259 9.86 -3.68 0.97
C GLY A 259 8.68 -3.45 0.02
N ILE A 260 8.18 -4.55 -0.53
CA ILE A 260 6.95 -4.60 -1.35
C ILE A 260 5.93 -5.47 -0.63
N TYR A 261 4.71 -4.97 -0.43
CA TYR A 261 3.64 -5.71 0.24
C TYR A 261 2.30 -5.64 -0.50
N ILE A 262 1.88 -6.75 -1.09
CA ILE A 262 0.53 -6.90 -1.66
C ILE A 262 -0.32 -7.67 -0.65
N LYS A 263 -1.39 -7.03 -0.16
CA LYS A 263 -2.17 -7.50 0.99
C LYS A 263 -3.66 -7.57 0.69
N SER A 264 -4.28 -8.69 1.05
CA SER A 264 -5.74 -8.86 1.01
C SER A 264 -6.18 -9.89 2.07
N MET A 265 -7.47 -10.15 2.14
CA MET A 265 -8.10 -11.16 3.00
C MET A 265 -9.40 -11.65 2.38
N ARG A 266 -9.88 -12.81 2.85
CA ARG A 266 -11.25 -13.26 2.54
C ARG A 266 -12.25 -12.15 2.90
N GLY A 267 -13.26 -11.99 2.06
CA GLY A 267 -14.23 -10.92 2.19
C GLY A 267 -13.92 -9.68 1.34
N ARG A 268 -12.67 -9.47 0.87
CA ARG A 268 -12.36 -8.33 -0.02
C ARG A 268 -12.90 -8.54 -1.43
N GLY A 269 -12.66 -9.72 -2.01
CA GLY A 269 -13.02 -10.04 -3.39
C GLY A 269 -12.15 -9.34 -4.44
N ASN A 270 -12.58 -9.45 -5.70
CA ASN A 270 -11.95 -8.81 -6.86
C ASN A 270 -10.46 -9.20 -7.05
N VAL A 271 -9.75 -8.50 -7.93
CA VAL A 271 -8.42 -8.90 -8.41
C VAL A 271 -7.35 -7.83 -8.21
N VAL A 272 -6.14 -8.26 -7.84
CA VAL A 272 -4.89 -7.53 -8.09
C VAL A 272 -4.15 -8.24 -9.22
N GLU A 273 -3.98 -7.57 -10.37
CA GLU A 273 -3.32 -8.18 -11.53
C GLU A 273 -2.53 -7.21 -12.39
N ASN A 274 -1.59 -7.74 -13.17
CA ASN A 274 -0.77 -6.97 -14.10
C ASN A 274 0.04 -5.90 -13.35
N ILE A 275 0.92 -6.37 -12.47
CA ILE A 275 1.76 -5.55 -11.61
C ILE A 275 3.22 -5.84 -11.92
N TRP A 276 4.02 -4.80 -12.12
CA TRP A 276 5.45 -4.89 -12.40
C TRP A 276 6.25 -4.06 -11.40
N PHE A 277 7.23 -4.70 -10.78
CA PHE A 277 8.26 -4.06 -9.96
C PHE A 277 9.61 -4.26 -10.66
N GLU A 278 10.30 -3.17 -10.97
CA GLU A 278 11.57 -3.21 -11.72
C GLU A 278 12.62 -2.26 -11.13
N ASN A 279 13.89 -2.65 -11.12
CA ASN A 279 15.00 -1.79 -10.71
C ASN A 279 14.79 -1.20 -9.30
N ILE A 280 14.49 -2.06 -8.32
CA ILE A 280 14.23 -1.64 -6.93
C ILE A 280 15.47 -1.92 -6.08
N LYS A 281 15.95 -0.90 -5.37
CA LYS A 281 17.01 -1.04 -4.38
C LYS A 281 16.43 -1.04 -2.98
N MET A 282 16.81 -2.01 -2.17
CA MET A 282 16.40 -2.13 -0.78
C MET A 282 17.65 -2.20 0.12
N ASP A 283 17.67 -1.44 1.21
CA ASP A 283 18.80 -1.46 2.15
C ASP A 283 18.53 -2.41 3.33
N SER A 284 17.80 -1.94 4.33
CA SER A 284 17.60 -2.64 5.61
C SER A 284 16.10 -2.83 5.89
N ILE A 285 15.47 -3.77 5.18
CA ILE A 285 14.06 -4.10 5.37
C ILE A 285 13.87 -4.82 6.70
N GLN A 286 12.86 -4.44 7.48
CA GLN A 286 12.75 -4.92 8.87
C GLN A 286 12.02 -6.27 9.03
N ASP A 287 11.34 -6.77 7.99
CA ASP A 287 10.67 -8.06 8.00
C ASP A 287 10.81 -8.80 6.65
N VAL A 288 9.99 -8.49 5.64
CA VAL A 288 9.99 -9.21 4.36
C VAL A 288 10.30 -8.28 3.18
N ALA A 289 11.28 -8.62 2.35
CA ALA A 289 11.62 -7.81 1.18
C ALA A 289 10.48 -7.77 0.14
N MET A 290 9.94 -8.94 -0.21
CA MET A 290 8.80 -9.07 -1.13
C MET A 290 7.73 -9.98 -0.53
N LYS A 291 6.56 -9.41 -0.22
CA LYS A 291 5.46 -10.12 0.43
C LYS A 291 4.17 -10.01 -0.37
N LEU A 292 3.59 -11.15 -0.72
CA LEU A 292 2.26 -11.27 -1.31
C LEU A 292 1.44 -12.14 -0.37
N SER A 293 0.43 -11.58 0.30
CA SER A 293 -0.35 -12.33 1.27
C SER A 293 -1.85 -12.02 1.18
N MET A 294 -2.64 -13.08 1.11
CA MET A 294 -4.09 -13.03 1.27
C MET A 294 -4.51 -13.29 2.74
N TYR A 295 -3.58 -13.20 3.68
CA TYR A 295 -3.80 -13.34 5.13
C TYR A 295 -3.53 -12.04 5.87
N TYR A 296 -4.04 -10.90 5.38
CA TYR A 296 -3.98 -9.63 6.11
C TYR A 296 -4.58 -9.74 7.52
N HIS A 297 -5.64 -10.55 7.65
CA HIS A 297 -6.15 -11.06 8.91
C HIS A 297 -6.41 -12.56 8.79
N ASP A 298 -6.35 -13.27 9.92
CA ASP A 298 -6.81 -14.65 9.97
C ASP A 298 -8.33 -14.69 9.87
N THR A 299 -8.83 -15.35 8.84
CA THR A 299 -10.24 -15.43 8.49
C THR A 299 -10.59 -16.87 8.17
N PRO A 300 -11.75 -17.38 8.63
CA PRO A 300 -12.15 -18.75 8.39
C PRO A 300 -12.23 -19.04 6.89
N VAL A 301 -11.94 -20.27 6.51
CA VAL A 301 -12.07 -20.71 5.10
C VAL A 301 -13.52 -20.55 4.66
N GLU A 302 -13.72 -19.93 3.49
CA GLU A 302 -15.02 -19.73 2.86
C GLU A 302 -15.07 -20.49 1.51
N LYS A 303 -16.27 -20.79 1.00
CA LYS A 303 -16.39 -21.29 -0.37
C LYS A 303 -15.97 -20.19 -1.35
N LEU A 304 -15.33 -20.60 -2.45
CA LEU A 304 -15.00 -19.69 -3.54
C LEU A 304 -16.23 -18.89 -3.98
N SER A 305 -16.10 -17.56 -3.96
CA SER A 305 -17.18 -16.63 -4.33
C SER A 305 -16.60 -15.29 -4.79
N GLU A 306 -17.45 -14.32 -5.12
CA GLU A 306 -17.03 -12.94 -5.41
C GLU A 306 -16.28 -12.24 -4.25
N ARG A 307 -16.37 -12.79 -3.03
CA ARG A 307 -15.66 -12.32 -1.82
C ARG A 307 -14.21 -12.81 -1.74
N THR A 308 -13.83 -13.78 -2.57
CA THR A 308 -12.48 -14.37 -2.57
C THR A 308 -11.55 -13.47 -3.40
N PRO A 309 -10.48 -12.89 -2.81
CA PRO A 309 -9.54 -12.08 -3.56
C PRO A 309 -8.67 -12.94 -4.48
N ILE A 310 -8.22 -12.35 -5.59
CA ILE A 310 -7.36 -13.01 -6.59
C ILE A 310 -6.10 -12.17 -6.77
N PHE A 311 -4.92 -12.78 -6.67
CA PHE A 311 -3.64 -12.18 -7.07
C PHE A 311 -3.05 -13.00 -8.21
N ARG A 312 -2.78 -12.35 -9.34
CA ARG A 312 -2.15 -13.00 -10.50
C ARG A 312 -1.36 -12.03 -11.38
N ASN A 313 -0.46 -12.53 -12.21
CA ASN A 313 0.30 -11.72 -13.17
C ASN A 313 1.10 -10.62 -12.47
N ILE A 314 1.99 -11.03 -11.56
CA ILE A 314 2.82 -10.10 -10.76
C ILE A 314 4.28 -10.40 -11.04
N HIS A 315 5.04 -9.38 -11.42
CA HIS A 315 6.37 -9.53 -11.95
C HIS A 315 7.38 -8.69 -11.15
N PHE A 316 8.44 -9.32 -10.68
CA PHE A 316 9.57 -8.71 -9.98
C PHE A 316 10.81 -8.89 -10.83
N SER A 317 11.52 -7.80 -11.14
CA SER A 317 12.72 -7.84 -11.96
C SER A 317 13.79 -6.87 -11.45
N ASN A 318 15.06 -7.28 -11.50
CA ASN A 318 16.20 -6.43 -11.14
C ASN A 318 16.06 -5.80 -9.74
N ILE A 319 15.94 -6.64 -8.71
CA ILE A 319 15.79 -6.19 -7.32
C ILE A 319 17.03 -6.59 -6.52
N ASP A 320 17.64 -5.60 -5.87
CA ASP A 320 18.78 -5.78 -4.97
C ASP A 320 18.38 -5.38 -3.56
N CYS A 321 18.54 -6.30 -2.59
CA CYS A 321 18.23 -6.07 -1.19
C CYS A 321 19.43 -6.42 -0.31
N LYS A 322 20.05 -5.41 0.30
CA LYS A 322 21.23 -5.60 1.16
C LYS A 322 20.92 -6.43 2.39
N PHE A 323 19.72 -6.32 2.97
CA PHE A 323 19.26 -7.18 4.04
C PHE A 323 17.74 -7.15 4.23
N ALA A 324 17.15 -8.33 4.47
CA ALA A 324 15.81 -8.50 5.05
C ALA A 324 15.74 -9.76 5.91
N PRO A 325 14.98 -9.81 7.02
CA PRO A 325 14.75 -11.07 7.73
C PRO A 325 14.21 -12.20 6.86
N THR A 326 13.27 -11.92 5.94
CA THR A 326 12.78 -12.88 4.94
C THR A 326 12.90 -12.31 3.54
N ALA A 327 13.42 -13.09 2.59
CA ALA A 327 13.57 -12.62 1.21
C ALA A 327 12.22 -12.54 0.47
N ILE A 328 11.50 -13.66 0.38
CA ILE A 328 10.26 -13.75 -0.39
C ILE A 328 9.21 -14.50 0.42
N GLU A 329 8.01 -13.93 0.53
CA GLU A 329 6.82 -14.59 1.07
C GLU A 329 5.67 -14.51 0.06
N VAL A 330 5.11 -15.67 -0.32
CA VAL A 330 3.91 -15.78 -1.16
C VAL A 330 2.91 -16.69 -0.46
N ALA A 331 1.79 -16.13 0.01
CA ALA A 331 0.77 -16.83 0.77
C ALA A 331 -0.62 -16.60 0.16
N GLY A 332 -1.07 -17.53 -0.67
CA GLY A 332 -2.42 -17.55 -1.25
C GLY A 332 -3.43 -18.28 -0.38
N LEU A 333 -4.69 -18.33 -0.82
CA LEU A 333 -5.74 -19.06 -0.11
C LEU A 333 -5.82 -20.49 -0.65
N GLN A 334 -6.25 -21.44 0.20
CA GLN A 334 -6.47 -22.82 -0.23
C GLN A 334 -7.45 -22.92 -1.41
N GLU A 335 -8.53 -22.15 -1.35
CA GLU A 335 -9.57 -22.08 -2.38
C GLU A 335 -9.22 -21.15 -3.56
N MET A 336 -8.18 -20.32 -3.43
CA MET A 336 -7.69 -19.41 -4.47
C MET A 336 -6.18 -19.18 -4.31
N PRO A 337 -5.34 -20.13 -4.77
CA PRO A 337 -3.90 -19.97 -4.76
C PRO A 337 -3.43 -18.74 -5.56
N ILE A 338 -2.35 -18.09 -5.11
CA ILE A 338 -1.70 -17.02 -5.90
C ILE A 338 -1.10 -17.63 -7.16
N SER A 339 -1.25 -16.98 -8.31
CA SER A 339 -0.83 -17.56 -9.59
C SER A 339 -0.02 -16.63 -10.48
N ASN A 340 0.79 -17.19 -11.38
CA ASN A 340 1.55 -16.45 -12.40
C ASN A 340 2.37 -15.29 -11.81
N VAL A 341 3.36 -15.64 -10.98
CA VAL A 341 4.29 -14.67 -10.39
C VAL A 341 5.70 -14.98 -10.85
N THR A 342 6.42 -13.96 -11.33
CA THR A 342 7.79 -14.13 -11.82
C THR A 342 8.76 -13.30 -10.99
N PHE A 343 9.90 -13.90 -10.64
CA PHE A 343 11.04 -13.26 -10.02
C PHE A 343 12.23 -13.43 -10.97
N SER A 344 12.80 -12.34 -11.47
CA SER A 344 13.93 -12.37 -12.41
C SER A 344 15.06 -11.45 -11.97
N ASN A 345 16.30 -11.94 -11.91
CA ASN A 345 17.46 -11.17 -11.47
C ASN A 345 17.23 -10.52 -10.10
N ILE A 346 17.17 -11.37 -9.07
CA ILE A 346 16.89 -10.98 -7.69
C ILE A 346 18.09 -11.31 -6.82
N ASN A 347 18.65 -10.32 -6.15
CA ASN A 347 19.76 -10.46 -5.22
C ASN A 347 19.30 -10.04 -3.82
N VAL A 348 19.31 -10.96 -2.85
CA VAL A 348 18.87 -10.67 -1.48
C VAL A 348 19.79 -11.37 -0.48
N HIS A 349 20.29 -10.62 0.49
CA HIS A 349 20.82 -11.21 1.72
C HIS A 349 19.72 -11.27 2.77
N SER A 350 19.55 -12.42 3.42
CA SER A 350 18.47 -12.58 4.38
C SER A 350 18.75 -13.57 5.52
N TYR A 351 17.87 -13.59 6.52
CA TYR A 351 17.89 -14.66 7.51
C TYR A 351 17.15 -15.91 6.98
N LEU A 352 15.92 -15.75 6.49
CA LEU A 352 15.11 -16.76 5.80
C LEU A 352 15.04 -16.44 4.30
N GLY A 353 15.10 -17.47 3.44
CA GLY A 353 14.95 -17.28 2.00
C GLY A 353 13.49 -17.22 1.56
N ILE A 354 13.02 -18.25 0.85
CA ILE A 354 11.70 -18.26 0.19
C ILE A 354 10.65 -19.01 1.02
N GLN A 355 9.49 -18.41 1.26
CA GLN A 355 8.35 -19.04 1.91
C GLN A 355 7.13 -18.97 0.97
N CYS A 356 6.63 -20.13 0.54
CA CYS A 356 5.47 -20.21 -0.35
C CYS A 356 4.40 -21.14 0.22
N LEU A 357 3.15 -20.66 0.22
CA LEU A 357 1.96 -21.38 0.68
C LEU A 357 0.82 -21.11 -0.31
N PHE A 358 0.17 -22.18 -0.80
CA PHE A 358 -0.96 -22.10 -1.75
C PHE A 358 -0.66 -21.16 -2.93
N ALA A 359 0.27 -21.58 -3.79
CA ALA A 359 0.64 -20.83 -4.98
C ALA A 359 0.91 -21.74 -6.17
N HIS A 360 0.76 -21.21 -7.39
CA HIS A 360 1.15 -21.95 -8.58
C HIS A 360 1.66 -21.10 -9.73
N SER A 361 2.34 -21.72 -10.69
CA SER A 361 2.90 -21.02 -11.84
C SER A 361 3.84 -19.90 -11.36
N LEU A 362 4.77 -20.26 -10.46
CA LEU A 362 5.82 -19.36 -9.99
C LEU A 362 7.10 -19.63 -10.77
N SER A 363 7.70 -18.58 -11.32
CA SER A 363 8.97 -18.66 -12.03
C SER A 363 10.05 -17.86 -11.32
N PHE A 364 11.17 -18.49 -11.07
CA PHE A 364 12.35 -17.94 -10.41
C PHE A 364 13.52 -18.04 -11.38
N ASN A 365 13.94 -16.93 -11.97
CA ASN A 365 15.02 -16.86 -12.94
C ASN A 365 16.16 -15.98 -12.41
N GLN A 366 17.40 -16.47 -12.40
CA GLN A 366 18.57 -15.73 -11.90
C GLN A 366 18.34 -15.20 -10.47
N ILE A 367 18.09 -16.12 -9.55
CA ILE A 367 17.86 -15.79 -8.14
C ILE A 367 19.13 -16.05 -7.35
N ASN A 368 19.61 -15.04 -6.64
CA ASN A 368 20.71 -15.13 -5.70
C ASN A 368 20.22 -14.75 -4.30
N ILE A 369 19.94 -15.75 -3.46
CA ILE A 369 19.53 -15.54 -2.08
C ILE A 369 20.61 -16.09 -1.15
N SER A 370 21.33 -15.19 -0.50
CA SER A 370 22.32 -15.52 0.53
C SER A 370 21.65 -15.53 1.90
N ALA A 371 21.00 -16.64 2.23
CA ALA A 371 20.29 -16.80 3.50
C ALA A 371 21.18 -17.42 4.59
N SER A 372 21.17 -16.88 5.81
CA SER A 372 21.96 -17.45 6.92
C SER A 372 21.33 -18.70 7.55
N LYS A 373 20.04 -18.98 7.32
CA LYS A 373 19.43 -20.23 7.75
C LYS A 373 19.89 -21.41 6.88
N ARG A 374 20.06 -22.55 7.54
CA ARG A 374 20.34 -23.85 6.90
C ARG A 374 19.26 -24.31 5.91
N LEU A 375 18.02 -23.83 6.06
CA LEU A 375 16.91 -24.03 5.13
C LEU A 375 16.74 -22.80 4.24
N LEU A 376 16.98 -22.93 2.93
CA LEU A 376 16.81 -21.82 2.00
C LEU A 376 15.33 -21.50 1.73
N GLY A 377 14.47 -22.50 1.55
CA GLY A 377 13.06 -22.23 1.32
C GLY A 377 12.08 -23.34 1.67
N LYS A 378 10.82 -22.94 1.87
CA LYS A 378 9.69 -23.84 2.14
C LYS A 378 8.60 -23.60 1.10
N PHE A 379 8.07 -24.69 0.55
CA PHE A 379 6.92 -24.68 -0.34
C PHE A 379 5.86 -25.64 0.21
N ASP A 380 4.64 -25.16 0.40
CA ASP A 380 3.54 -25.94 0.94
C ASP A 380 2.30 -25.79 0.06
N THR A 381 1.78 -26.90 -0.45
CA THR A 381 0.64 -26.94 -1.38
C THR A 381 0.85 -26.00 -2.58
N CYS A 382 2.05 -26.07 -3.16
CA CYS A 382 2.45 -25.34 -4.36
C CYS A 382 2.52 -26.27 -5.58
N ARG A 383 2.33 -25.74 -6.80
CA ARG A 383 2.43 -26.53 -8.05
C ARG A 383 2.95 -25.67 -9.19
N ASP A 384 3.44 -26.27 -10.27
CA ASP A 384 4.02 -25.55 -11.42
C ASP A 384 5.05 -24.48 -11.00
N ILE A 385 6.13 -24.91 -10.35
CA ILE A 385 7.21 -24.04 -9.84
C ILE A 385 8.46 -24.28 -10.67
N THR A 386 9.01 -23.21 -11.25
CA THR A 386 10.21 -23.29 -12.10
C THR A 386 11.34 -22.47 -11.51
N PHE A 387 12.54 -23.08 -11.45
CA PHE A 387 13.79 -22.43 -11.09
C PHE A 387 14.78 -22.52 -12.26
N GLU A 388 15.24 -21.38 -12.74
CA GLU A 388 16.33 -21.23 -13.71
C GLU A 388 17.44 -20.39 -13.09
N SER A 389 18.67 -20.90 -13.03
CA SER A 389 19.82 -20.18 -12.45
C SER A 389 19.61 -19.75 -10.99
N LEU A 390 19.41 -20.73 -10.10
CA LEU A 390 19.41 -20.51 -8.65
C LEU A 390 20.85 -20.54 -8.10
N ALA A 391 21.22 -19.46 -7.42
CA ALA A 391 22.42 -19.35 -6.59
C ALA A 391 22.02 -19.16 -5.13
N ASN A 392 22.60 -19.96 -4.25
CA ASN A 392 22.25 -20.01 -2.83
C ASN A 392 23.47 -20.15 -1.89
N GLY A 393 24.69 -20.27 -2.43
CA GLY A 393 25.91 -20.45 -1.65
C GLY A 393 26.01 -21.82 -0.97
N ASP A 394 27.16 -22.10 -0.36
CA ASP A 394 27.53 -23.45 0.10
C ASP A 394 27.03 -23.81 1.52
N MET A 395 26.33 -22.89 2.21
CA MET A 395 26.03 -23.02 3.65
C MET A 395 24.71 -23.76 3.98
N HIS A 396 23.96 -24.25 2.98
CA HIS A 396 22.66 -24.88 3.20
C HIS A 396 22.74 -26.39 3.40
N ASP A 397 22.24 -26.87 4.54
CA ASP A 397 21.99 -28.30 4.79
C ASP A 397 20.76 -28.78 4.00
N THR A 398 19.78 -27.89 3.80
CA THR A 398 18.54 -28.16 3.08
C THR A 398 18.21 -26.97 2.20
N ILE A 399 18.06 -27.22 0.90
CA ILE A 399 17.72 -26.15 -0.03
C ILE A 399 16.21 -25.92 0.06
N PHE A 400 15.40 -26.91 -0.30
CA PHE A 400 13.94 -26.77 -0.22
C PHE A 400 13.31 -27.89 0.60
N LYS A 401 12.36 -27.50 1.45
CA LYS A 401 11.39 -28.40 2.05
C LYS A 401 10.04 -28.21 1.36
N ILE A 402 9.59 -29.23 0.66
CA ILE A 402 8.39 -29.21 -0.16
C ILE A 402 7.36 -30.17 0.46
N THR A 403 6.19 -29.65 0.83
CA THR A 403 5.10 -30.42 1.49
C THR A 403 3.80 -30.30 0.72
N ASN A 404 2.97 -31.35 0.74
CA ASN A 404 1.64 -31.36 0.09
C ASN A 404 1.70 -31.01 -1.40
N SER A 405 2.83 -31.30 -2.04
CA SER A 405 3.14 -30.98 -3.42
C SER A 405 3.83 -32.17 -4.09
N LYS A 406 3.59 -32.31 -5.39
CA LYS A 406 4.17 -33.40 -6.18
C LYS A 406 5.54 -33.00 -6.72
N LYS A 407 6.43 -33.97 -6.88
CA LYS A 407 7.79 -33.72 -7.38
C LYS A 407 7.79 -33.24 -8.83
N GLU A 408 6.87 -33.73 -9.64
CA GLU A 408 6.77 -33.41 -11.07
C GLU A 408 6.36 -31.95 -11.33
N GLU A 409 5.83 -31.27 -10.30
CA GLU A 409 5.41 -29.87 -10.34
C GLU A 409 6.55 -28.89 -10.04
N PHE A 410 7.77 -29.39 -9.83
CA PHE A 410 8.96 -28.57 -9.56
C PHE A 410 10.01 -28.82 -10.64
N HIS A 411 10.28 -27.80 -11.43
CA HIS A 411 11.24 -27.82 -12.52
C HIS A 411 12.49 -27.05 -12.12
N PHE A 412 13.63 -27.74 -12.14
CA PHE A 412 14.95 -27.14 -11.88
C PHE A 412 15.75 -27.21 -13.17
N GLY A 413 15.93 -26.07 -13.82
CA GLY A 413 16.80 -25.92 -14.98
C GLY A 413 18.24 -25.67 -14.58
N ASN A 414 18.93 -24.74 -15.23
CA ASN A 414 20.37 -24.51 -15.04
C ASN A 414 20.69 -24.17 -13.57
N THR A 415 21.18 -25.15 -12.80
CA THR A 415 21.34 -25.06 -11.34
C THR A 415 22.74 -25.49 -10.92
N THR A 416 23.76 -25.13 -11.72
CA THR A 416 25.17 -25.53 -11.52
C THR A 416 25.76 -25.19 -10.16
N HIS A 417 25.13 -24.28 -9.40
CA HIS A 417 25.54 -23.85 -8.06
C HIS A 417 24.61 -24.35 -6.94
N THR A 418 23.64 -25.22 -7.24
CA THR A 418 22.63 -25.71 -6.29
C THR A 418 22.67 -27.23 -6.22
N ASP A 419 22.95 -27.79 -5.04
CA ASP A 419 22.91 -29.24 -4.80
C ASP A 419 21.48 -29.77 -4.64
N LEU A 420 20.87 -30.21 -5.75
CA LEU A 420 19.49 -30.71 -5.77
C LEU A 420 19.25 -31.96 -4.90
N SER A 421 20.31 -32.65 -4.42
CA SER A 421 20.13 -33.75 -3.46
C SER A 421 19.60 -33.28 -2.10
N LYS A 422 19.71 -31.98 -1.82
CA LYS A 422 19.22 -31.32 -0.59
C LYS A 422 17.80 -30.75 -0.74
N VAL A 423 17.06 -31.16 -1.78
CA VAL A 423 15.65 -30.84 -1.97
C VAL A 423 14.80 -32.01 -1.49
N PHE A 424 13.98 -31.78 -0.46
CA PHE A 424 13.19 -32.82 0.18
C PHE A 424 11.70 -32.63 -0.10
N PHE A 425 11.08 -33.69 -0.61
CA PHE A 425 9.64 -33.81 -0.78
C PHE A 425 9.09 -34.67 0.35
N ASN A 426 8.15 -34.13 1.13
CA ASN A 426 7.40 -34.86 2.14
C ASN A 426 5.94 -34.89 1.70
N HIS A 427 5.50 -36.07 1.27
CA HIS A 427 4.16 -36.28 0.71
C HIS A 427 3.08 -36.36 1.78
#